data_AF-A0A7R9MQ14-F1
#
_entry.id   AF-A0A7R9MQ14-F1
#
_cell.length_a   1.000
_cell.length_b   1.000
_cell.length_c   1.000
_cell.angle_alpha   90.00
_cell.angle_beta   90.00
_cell.angle_gamma   90.00
#
_symmetry.space_group_name_H-M   'P 1'
#
loop_
_entity.id
_entity.type
_entity.pdbx_description
1 polymer ?
#
loop_
_entity_poly.entity_id
_entity_poly.type
_entity_poly.pdbx_seq_one_letter_code
_entity_poly.pdbx_strand_id
1 'polypeptide(L)'
;PLSRYLRRRYTYWSRHGVKGHNYVDFWEFFTKFTDNVMVGYQKFGRIYGYYFFMSNWLIVNEPQLIRDIVVKDFHIFPNRYDMNLGESKISKALFFMKGDDEWKRIRSIVSPTFTTGKLKAMMAHISDIADQFVTNLGVYAENGEVVDMRKYMGAFAMDVISACAYGINVESISNPNHPIVVNAKKILSVDSSVSYIVSVLFPPIARFLRLEPFDRN
;
A
#
# COMPACT_ATOMS: atom_id res chain seq x y z
N PRO A 1 10.73 -32.85 -12.39
CA PRO A 1 11.53 -31.93 -11.54
C PRO A 1 10.84 -30.59 -11.24
N LEU A 2 10.48 -29.79 -12.25
CA LEU A 2 9.76 -28.51 -12.07
C LEU A 2 8.22 -28.66 -12.11
N SER A 3 7.69 -29.47 -13.02
CA SER A 3 6.24 -29.72 -13.16
C SER A 3 5.61 -30.28 -11.88
N ARG A 4 6.32 -31.19 -11.19
CA ARG A 4 5.89 -31.74 -9.89
C ARG A 4 5.91 -30.69 -8.79
N TYR A 5 6.89 -29.78 -8.80
CA TYR A 5 6.96 -28.67 -7.85
C TYR A 5 5.81 -27.68 -8.03
N LEU A 6 5.57 -27.22 -9.27
CA LEU A 6 4.45 -26.32 -9.59
C LEU A 6 3.10 -26.96 -9.29
N ARG A 7 2.90 -28.23 -9.67
CA ARG A 7 1.67 -28.97 -9.32
C ARG A 7 1.47 -29.06 -7.82
N ARG A 8 2.52 -29.35 -7.05
CA ARG A 8 2.46 -29.40 -5.58
C ARG A 8 2.10 -28.03 -4.99
N ARG A 9 2.53 -26.93 -5.61
CA ARG A 9 2.25 -25.58 -5.15
C ARG A 9 0.79 -25.18 -5.43
N TYR A 10 0.34 -25.33 -6.67
CA TYR A 10 -1.02 -24.94 -7.08
C TYR A 10 -2.13 -25.90 -6.64
N THR A 11 -1.78 -26.98 -5.93
CA THR A 11 -2.74 -27.85 -5.23
C THR A 11 -2.71 -27.63 -3.71
N TYR A 12 -2.02 -26.59 -3.22
CA TYR A 12 -1.94 -26.28 -1.79
C TYR A 12 -3.32 -26.14 -1.14
N TRP A 13 -4.19 -25.28 -1.66
CA TRP A 13 -5.51 -25.02 -1.08
C TRP A 13 -6.43 -26.24 -1.13
N SER A 14 -6.48 -26.92 -2.28
CA SER A 14 -7.25 -28.18 -2.43
C SER A 14 -6.85 -29.24 -1.40
N ARG A 15 -5.56 -29.37 -1.08
CA ARG A 15 -5.09 -30.34 -0.05
C ARG A 15 -5.44 -29.95 1.37
N HIS A 16 -5.72 -28.67 1.63
CA HIS A 16 -6.19 -28.17 2.92
C HIS A 16 -7.72 -28.04 2.97
N GLY A 17 -8.44 -28.56 1.98
CA GLY A 17 -9.91 -28.49 1.92
C GLY A 17 -10.47 -27.09 1.66
N VAL A 18 -9.64 -26.15 1.21
CA VAL A 18 -10.06 -24.77 0.91
C VAL A 18 -10.44 -24.67 -0.57
N LYS A 19 -11.64 -24.16 -0.84
CA LYS A 19 -12.11 -23.86 -2.20
C LYS A 19 -11.23 -22.78 -2.84
N GLY A 20 -10.93 -22.87 -4.12
CA GLY A 20 -10.13 -21.86 -4.82
C GLY A 20 -9.71 -22.33 -6.22
N HIS A 21 -9.02 -21.45 -6.94
CA HIS A 21 -8.37 -21.85 -8.20
C HIS A 21 -7.24 -22.84 -7.94
N ASN A 22 -6.97 -23.73 -8.89
CA ASN A 22 -5.87 -24.70 -8.84
C ASN A 22 -4.74 -24.37 -9.84
N TYR A 23 -4.71 -23.12 -10.30
CA TYR A 23 -3.76 -22.60 -11.28
C TYR A 23 -3.54 -21.10 -11.02
N VAL A 24 -2.48 -20.54 -11.61
CA VAL A 24 -2.30 -19.08 -11.70
C VAL A 24 -2.93 -18.64 -13.00
N ASP A 25 -3.89 -17.73 -12.90
CA ASP A 25 -4.45 -17.07 -14.07
C ASP A 25 -3.54 -15.90 -14.44
N PHE A 26 -2.78 -16.05 -15.52
CA PHE A 26 -1.88 -15.00 -15.98
C PHE A 26 -2.64 -13.72 -16.39
N TRP A 27 -3.92 -13.83 -16.75
CA TRP A 27 -4.75 -12.69 -17.10
C TRP A 27 -5.07 -11.80 -15.88
N GLU A 28 -5.07 -12.38 -14.68
CA GLU A 28 -5.25 -11.63 -13.44
C GLU A 28 -4.16 -10.57 -13.21
N PHE A 29 -2.99 -10.72 -13.84
CA PHE A 29 -1.92 -9.72 -13.79
C PHE A 29 -2.30 -8.39 -14.46
N PHE A 30 -3.12 -8.44 -15.51
CA PHE A 30 -3.51 -7.27 -16.31
C PHE A 30 -4.83 -6.65 -15.86
N THR A 31 -5.48 -7.24 -14.86
CA THR A 31 -6.76 -6.79 -14.31
C THR A 31 -6.56 -6.25 -12.90
N LYS A 32 -7.52 -5.47 -12.40
CA LYS A 32 -7.41 -4.92 -11.04
C LYS A 32 -7.56 -6.04 -10.03
N PHE A 33 -6.68 -6.08 -9.04
CA PHE A 33 -6.73 -7.04 -7.95
C PHE A 33 -8.11 -7.09 -7.27
N THR A 34 -8.77 -5.94 -7.10
CA THR A 34 -10.12 -5.85 -6.53
C THR A 34 -11.15 -6.64 -7.35
N ASP A 35 -11.06 -6.55 -8.67
CA ASP A 35 -12.02 -7.20 -9.58
C ASP A 35 -11.80 -8.72 -9.52
N ASN A 36 -10.54 -9.17 -9.48
CA ASN A 36 -10.18 -10.58 -9.30
C ASN A 36 -10.66 -11.13 -7.96
N VAL A 37 -10.55 -10.33 -6.89
CA VAL A 37 -11.09 -10.70 -5.57
C VAL A 37 -12.62 -10.84 -5.62
N MET A 38 -13.32 -9.94 -6.32
CA MET A 38 -14.77 -10.02 -6.45
C MET A 38 -15.23 -11.22 -7.28
N VAL A 39 -14.55 -11.55 -8.38
CA VAL A 39 -14.83 -12.74 -9.19
C VAL A 39 -14.60 -14.01 -8.38
N GLY A 40 -13.50 -14.09 -7.63
CA GLY A 40 -13.21 -15.21 -6.73
C GLY A 40 -14.27 -15.37 -5.65
N TYR A 41 -14.71 -14.26 -5.05
CA TYR A 41 -15.79 -14.25 -4.06
C TYR A 41 -17.10 -14.81 -4.63
N GLN A 42 -17.51 -14.36 -5.83
CA GLN A 42 -18.73 -14.85 -6.48
C GLN A 42 -18.66 -16.36 -6.78
N LYS A 43 -17.47 -16.86 -7.11
CA LYS A 43 -17.26 -18.26 -7.52
C LYS A 43 -17.09 -19.23 -6.35
N PHE A 44 -16.36 -18.85 -5.31
CA PHE A 44 -15.97 -19.75 -4.21
C PHE A 44 -16.57 -19.38 -2.86
N GLY A 45 -17.18 -18.20 -2.74
CA GLY A 45 -17.82 -17.69 -1.53
C GLY A 45 -16.89 -16.83 -0.68
N ARG A 46 -17.24 -16.70 0.61
CA ARG A 46 -16.58 -15.77 1.56
C ARG A 46 -15.13 -16.10 1.88
N ILE A 47 -14.74 -17.37 1.83
CA ILE A 47 -13.38 -17.81 2.16
C ILE A 47 -12.89 -18.70 1.03
N TYR A 48 -11.77 -18.30 0.42
CA TYR A 48 -11.20 -19.08 -0.67
C TYR A 48 -9.70 -18.87 -0.81
N GLY A 49 -9.05 -19.88 -1.39
CA GLY A 49 -7.65 -19.88 -1.73
C GLY A 49 -7.40 -19.15 -3.05
N TYR A 50 -6.39 -18.29 -3.03
CA TYR A 50 -5.92 -17.51 -4.17
C TYR A 50 -4.43 -17.75 -4.36
N TYR A 51 -3.97 -17.78 -5.61
CA TYR A 51 -2.55 -17.92 -5.93
C TYR A 51 -2.08 -16.65 -6.61
N PHE A 52 -1.36 -15.82 -5.86
CA PHE A 52 -0.68 -14.67 -6.43
C PHE A 52 0.73 -15.07 -6.86
N PHE A 53 0.84 -15.60 -8.09
CA PHE A 53 2.07 -16.21 -8.62
C PHE A 53 2.61 -17.28 -7.67
N MET A 54 3.79 -17.07 -7.09
CA MET A 54 4.37 -18.00 -6.13
C MET A 54 3.69 -17.89 -4.76
N SER A 55 2.97 -16.84 -4.41
CA SER A 55 2.42 -16.69 -3.07
C SER A 55 1.04 -17.33 -2.93
N ASN A 56 0.83 -18.12 -1.87
CA ASN A 56 -0.48 -18.71 -1.55
C ASN A 56 -1.21 -17.74 -0.61
N TRP A 57 -2.34 -17.18 -1.05
CA TRP A 57 -3.12 -16.21 -0.30
C TRP A 57 -4.45 -16.81 0.10
N LEU A 58 -4.87 -16.60 1.35
CA LEU A 58 -6.22 -16.92 1.79
C LEU A 58 -7.02 -15.61 1.78
N ILE A 59 -8.05 -15.55 0.94
CA ILE A 59 -8.98 -14.41 0.93
C ILE A 59 -10.06 -14.70 1.97
N VAL A 60 -10.24 -13.76 2.90
CA VAL A 60 -11.17 -13.87 4.02
C VAL A 60 -12.15 -12.71 3.98
N ASN A 61 -13.39 -12.99 3.57
CA ASN A 61 -14.51 -12.06 3.53
C ASN A 61 -15.57 -12.44 4.59
N GLU A 62 -15.13 -12.86 5.78
CA GLU A 62 -15.99 -13.19 6.92
C GLU A 62 -15.64 -12.28 8.12
N PRO A 63 -16.51 -11.34 8.53
CA PRO A 63 -16.18 -10.31 9.52
C PRO A 63 -15.66 -10.85 10.86
N GLN A 64 -16.24 -11.95 11.35
CA GLN A 64 -15.80 -12.55 12.61
C GLN A 64 -14.37 -13.07 12.52
N LEU A 65 -14.02 -13.74 11.42
CA LEU A 65 -12.66 -14.25 11.20
C LEU A 65 -11.66 -13.11 10.96
N ILE A 66 -12.07 -12.05 10.26
CA ILE A 66 -11.24 -10.84 10.11
C ILE A 66 -10.93 -10.25 11.49
N ARG A 67 -11.94 -10.08 12.35
CA ARG A 67 -11.75 -9.59 13.73
C ARG A 67 -10.80 -10.50 14.51
N ASP A 68 -10.96 -11.81 14.39
CA ASP A 68 -10.09 -12.75 15.09
C ASP A 68 -8.63 -12.58 14.61
N ILE A 69 -8.37 -12.51 13.30
CA ILE A 69 -7.03 -12.32 12.74
C ILE A 69 -6.41 -10.97 13.13
N VAL A 70 -7.15 -9.87 12.99
CA VAL A 70 -6.57 -8.51 13.12
C VAL A 70 -6.62 -7.95 14.54
N VAL A 71 -7.42 -8.53 15.43
CA VAL A 71 -7.58 -8.05 16.83
C VAL A 71 -7.25 -9.15 17.83
N LYS A 72 -8.03 -10.23 17.87
CA LYS A 72 -7.97 -11.24 18.94
C LYS A 72 -6.63 -11.98 18.92
N ASP A 73 -6.25 -12.47 17.74
CA ASP A 73 -5.09 -13.30 17.49
C ASP A 73 -3.99 -12.53 16.76
N PHE A 74 -3.96 -11.20 16.91
CA PHE A 74 -2.95 -10.33 16.28
C PHE A 74 -1.51 -10.76 16.60
N HIS A 75 -1.28 -11.34 17.78
CA HIS A 75 0.03 -11.87 18.18
C HIS A 75 0.54 -13.02 17.29
N ILE A 76 -0.37 -13.72 16.59
CA ILE A 76 -0.05 -14.75 15.59
C ILE A 76 0.21 -14.12 14.21
N PHE A 77 -0.46 -13.00 13.90
CA PHE A 77 -0.40 -12.29 12.61
C PHE A 77 0.17 -10.86 12.71
N PRO A 78 1.34 -10.64 13.34
CA PRO A 78 1.84 -9.28 13.57
C PRO A 78 2.44 -8.66 12.31
N ASN A 79 2.77 -9.47 11.30
CA ASN A 79 3.47 -9.07 10.08
C ASN A 79 2.51 -8.83 8.92
N ARG A 80 2.82 -7.80 8.12
CA ARG A 80 2.21 -7.57 6.80
C ARG A 80 2.95 -8.38 5.73
N TYR A 81 2.45 -8.34 4.49
CA TYR A 81 3.12 -8.98 3.35
C TYR A 81 4.54 -8.43 3.17
N ASP A 82 5.53 -9.32 3.20
CA ASP A 82 6.94 -8.96 2.98
C ASP A 82 7.18 -8.74 1.49
N MET A 83 7.37 -7.47 1.11
CA MET A 83 7.69 -7.08 -0.27
C MET A 83 9.16 -7.33 -0.63
N ASN A 84 9.93 -7.96 0.27
CA ASN A 84 11.37 -8.23 0.11
C ASN A 84 12.17 -6.94 -0.15
N LEU A 85 11.96 -5.93 0.69
CA LEU A 85 12.54 -4.59 0.54
C LEU A 85 14.07 -4.51 0.70
N GLY A 86 14.76 -5.64 0.89
CA GLY A 86 16.21 -5.68 1.09
C GLY A 86 16.65 -4.82 2.29
N GLU A 87 17.81 -4.17 2.14
CA GLU A 87 18.37 -3.25 3.14
C GLU A 87 17.97 -1.79 2.91
N SER A 88 17.04 -1.54 1.97
CA SER A 88 16.58 -0.20 1.63
C SER A 88 16.06 0.56 2.85
N LYS A 89 16.26 1.88 2.89
CA LYS A 89 15.80 2.72 4.00
C LYS A 89 14.27 2.65 4.20
N ILE A 90 13.51 2.42 3.12
CA ILE A 90 12.05 2.32 3.18
C ILE A 90 11.58 1.07 3.93
N SER A 91 12.40 0.00 4.00
CA SER A 91 12.12 -1.18 4.84
C SER A 91 11.95 -0.85 6.33
N LYS A 92 12.58 0.24 6.78
CA LYS A 92 12.52 0.73 8.17
C LYS A 92 11.31 1.64 8.43
N ALA A 93 10.49 1.94 7.42
CA ALA A 93 9.24 2.67 7.65
C ALA A 93 8.26 1.76 8.39
N LEU A 94 7.52 2.33 9.36
CA LEU A 94 6.61 1.60 10.26
C LEU A 94 5.63 0.66 9.53
N PHE A 95 5.26 1.00 8.30
CA PHE A 95 4.36 0.20 7.46
C PHE A 95 4.99 -1.12 6.96
N PHE A 96 6.30 -1.14 6.74
CA PHE A 96 7.02 -2.27 6.15
C PHE A 96 7.84 -3.10 7.16
N MET A 97 8.04 -2.56 8.36
CA MET A 97 8.70 -3.28 9.44
C MET A 97 7.93 -4.55 9.83
N LYS A 98 8.68 -5.58 10.24
CA LYS A 98 8.13 -6.77 10.86
C LYS A 98 7.58 -6.40 12.25
N GLY A 99 6.48 -7.01 12.67
CA GLY A 99 5.81 -6.80 13.94
C GLY A 99 6.55 -7.38 15.15
N ASP A 100 7.85 -7.13 15.22
CA ASP A 100 8.72 -7.40 16.35
C ASP A 100 8.66 -6.26 17.40
N ASP A 101 9.52 -6.33 18.41
CA ASP A 101 9.56 -5.32 19.46
C ASP A 101 10.05 -3.95 18.97
N GLU A 102 10.81 -3.90 17.86
CA GLU A 102 11.19 -2.64 17.25
C GLU A 102 9.99 -1.94 16.61
N TRP A 103 9.16 -2.68 15.87
CA TRP A 103 7.91 -2.13 15.34
C TRP A 103 6.97 -1.65 16.45
N LYS A 104 6.81 -2.41 17.54
CA LYS A 104 6.01 -1.98 18.70
C LYS A 104 6.55 -0.69 19.30
N ARG A 105 7.88 -0.59 19.46
CA ARG A 105 8.55 0.60 19.96
C ARG A 105 8.29 1.81 19.06
N ILE A 106 8.57 1.73 17.76
CA ILE A 106 8.31 2.84 16.82
C ILE A 106 6.83 3.21 16.79
N ARG A 107 5.93 2.23 16.77
CA ARG A 107 4.48 2.49 16.81
C ARG A 107 4.08 3.27 18.06
N SER A 108 4.62 2.93 19.23
CA SER A 108 4.34 3.63 20.48
C SER A 108 4.82 5.08 20.48
N ILE A 109 5.90 5.39 19.74
CA ILE A 109 6.43 6.75 19.57
C ILE A 109 5.56 7.59 18.62
N VAL A 110 5.07 6.99 17.53
CA VAL A 110 4.30 7.71 16.49
C VAL A 110 2.83 7.88 16.86
N SER A 111 2.23 6.92 17.56
CA SER A 111 0.78 6.92 17.87
C SER A 111 0.29 8.19 18.60
N PRO A 112 1.02 8.78 19.56
CA PRO A 112 0.60 10.00 20.27
C PRO A 112 0.46 11.25 19.38
N THR A 113 1.08 11.27 18.20
CA THR A 113 0.99 12.38 17.24
C THR A 113 -0.44 12.57 16.73
N PHE A 114 -1.26 11.53 16.74
CA PHE A 114 -2.64 11.55 16.24
C PHE A 114 -3.70 11.60 17.35
N THR A 115 -3.34 12.08 18.54
CA THR A 115 -4.32 12.34 19.61
C THR A 115 -5.26 13.48 19.23
N THR A 116 -6.47 13.49 19.78
CA THR A 116 -7.47 14.53 19.52
C THR A 116 -6.93 15.95 19.76
N GLY A 117 -6.11 16.16 20.79
CA GLY A 117 -5.49 17.46 21.06
C GLY A 117 -4.51 17.90 19.97
N LYS A 118 -3.69 16.98 19.45
CA LYS A 118 -2.75 17.28 18.35
C LYS A 118 -3.48 17.48 17.03
N LEU A 119 -4.51 16.70 16.75
CA LEU A 119 -5.37 16.89 15.58
C LEU A 119 -6.06 18.26 15.59
N LYS A 120 -6.59 18.69 16.75
CA LYS A 120 -7.17 20.04 16.89
C LYS A 120 -6.15 21.15 16.60
N ALA A 121 -4.90 20.97 17.03
CA ALA A 121 -3.84 21.93 16.71
C ALA A 121 -3.50 21.98 15.21
N MET A 122 -3.55 20.83 14.51
CA MET A 122 -3.35 20.76 13.06
C MET A 122 -4.50 21.39 12.26
N MET A 123 -5.72 21.42 12.81
CA MET A 123 -6.91 21.91 12.08
C MET A 123 -6.78 23.34 11.58
N ALA A 124 -6.07 24.23 12.29
CA ALA A 124 -5.85 25.59 11.84
C ALA A 124 -5.11 25.61 10.48
N HIS A 125 -3.98 24.90 10.39
CA HIS A 125 -3.22 24.78 9.15
C HIS A 125 -4.03 24.11 8.03
N ILE A 126 -4.81 23.08 8.35
CA ILE A 126 -5.65 22.38 7.36
C ILE A 126 -6.73 23.32 6.82
N SER A 127 -7.34 24.15 7.66
CA SER A 127 -8.36 25.12 7.25
C SER A 127 -7.77 26.16 6.30
N ASP A 128 -6.63 26.75 6.65
CA ASP A 128 -5.99 27.77 5.81
C ASP A 128 -5.64 27.22 4.41
N ILE A 129 -5.12 25.99 4.35
CA ILE A 129 -4.80 25.31 3.09
C ILE A 129 -6.07 24.97 2.31
N ALA A 130 -7.15 24.59 2.99
CA ALA A 130 -8.44 24.30 2.34
C ALA A 130 -9.07 25.57 1.74
N ASP A 131 -9.00 26.71 2.43
CA ASP A 131 -9.49 27.99 1.93
C ASP A 131 -8.70 28.43 0.69
N GLN A 132 -7.37 28.29 0.71
CA GLN A 132 -6.52 28.54 -0.46
C GLN A 132 -6.85 27.59 -1.62
N PHE A 133 -7.09 26.31 -1.32
CA PHE A 133 -7.47 25.30 -2.30
C PHE A 133 -8.79 25.65 -3.00
N VAL A 134 -9.83 26.02 -2.24
CA VAL A 134 -11.13 26.43 -2.77
C VAL A 134 -11.01 27.71 -3.60
N THR A 135 -10.24 28.68 -3.12
CA THR A 135 -9.97 29.93 -3.86
C THR A 135 -9.32 29.65 -5.21
N ASN A 136 -8.31 28.78 -5.25
CA ASN A 136 -7.64 28.39 -6.49
C ASN A 136 -8.59 27.68 -7.47
N LEU A 137 -9.50 26.83 -6.97
CA LEU A 137 -10.52 26.19 -7.80
C LEU A 137 -11.58 27.16 -8.32
N GLY A 138 -11.88 28.22 -7.57
CA GLY A 138 -12.82 29.27 -7.99
C GLY A 138 -12.46 29.91 -9.33
N VAL A 139 -11.16 30.17 -9.56
CA VAL A 139 -10.65 30.74 -10.83
C VAL A 139 -10.99 29.83 -12.03
N TYR A 140 -10.83 28.52 -11.87
CA TYR A 140 -11.17 27.56 -12.92
C TYR A 140 -12.67 27.44 -13.13
N ALA A 141 -13.46 27.50 -12.05
CA ALA A 141 -14.91 27.44 -12.11
C ALA A 141 -15.50 28.65 -12.84
N GLU A 142 -14.99 29.86 -12.58
CA GLU A 142 -15.40 31.10 -13.27
C GLU A 142 -15.14 31.04 -14.77
N ASN A 143 -14.03 30.41 -15.19
CA ASN A 143 -13.66 30.25 -16.59
C ASN A 143 -14.33 29.04 -17.26
N GLY A 144 -15.11 28.23 -16.52
CA GLY A 144 -15.72 27.01 -17.04
C GLY A 144 -14.71 25.93 -17.43
N GLU A 145 -13.52 25.94 -16.83
CA GLU A 145 -12.43 25.03 -17.17
C GLU A 145 -12.57 23.66 -16.48
N VAL A 146 -12.21 22.61 -17.22
CA VAL A 146 -12.18 21.25 -16.67
C VAL A 146 -10.87 21.04 -15.91
N VAL A 147 -10.98 20.61 -14.66
CA VAL A 147 -9.84 20.43 -13.76
C VAL A 147 -9.61 18.94 -13.44
N ASP A 148 -8.35 18.50 -13.52
CA ASP A 148 -7.94 17.18 -13.04
C ASP A 148 -7.86 17.14 -11.51
N MET A 149 -8.97 16.77 -10.87
CA MET A 149 -9.06 16.70 -9.40
C MET A 149 -8.04 15.77 -8.76
N ARG A 150 -7.50 14.76 -9.48
CA ARG A 150 -6.46 13.89 -8.92
C ARG A 150 -5.18 14.66 -8.66
N LYS A 151 -4.78 15.53 -9.59
CA LYS A 151 -3.62 16.40 -9.45
C LYS A 151 -3.81 17.38 -8.28
N TYR A 152 -4.95 18.03 -8.22
CA TYR A 152 -5.25 19.06 -7.23
C TYR A 152 -5.40 18.50 -5.82
N MET A 153 -6.13 17.39 -5.65
CA MET A 153 -6.23 16.70 -4.35
C MET A 153 -4.87 16.15 -3.89
N GLY A 154 -4.03 15.70 -4.82
CA GLY A 154 -2.66 15.28 -4.51
C GLY A 154 -1.80 16.43 -3.99
N ALA A 155 -1.92 17.61 -4.59
CA ALA A 155 -1.22 18.81 -4.13
C ALA A 155 -1.74 19.31 -2.77
N PHE A 156 -3.07 19.33 -2.58
CA PHE A 156 -3.69 19.63 -1.29
C PHE A 156 -3.19 18.71 -0.17
N ALA A 157 -3.18 17.40 -0.40
CA ALA A 157 -2.66 16.44 0.58
C ALA A 157 -1.17 16.66 0.88
N MET A 158 -0.38 17.05 -0.13
CA MET A 158 1.04 17.37 0.03
C MET A 158 1.25 18.61 0.90
N ASP A 159 0.46 19.66 0.68
CA ASP A 159 0.52 20.90 1.47
C ASP A 159 0.10 20.65 2.92
N VAL A 160 -0.98 19.88 3.14
CA VAL A 160 -1.44 19.51 4.48
C VAL A 160 -0.36 18.75 5.25
N ILE A 161 0.26 17.74 4.63
CA ILE A 161 1.34 16.98 5.28
C ILE A 161 2.57 17.87 5.51
N SER A 162 2.90 18.73 4.55
CA SER A 162 4.07 19.62 4.66
C SER A 162 3.93 20.62 5.81
N ALA A 163 2.75 21.21 5.96
CA ALA A 163 2.46 22.13 7.05
C ALA A 163 2.37 21.40 8.40
N CYS A 164 1.64 20.29 8.48
CA CYS A 164 1.42 19.62 9.76
C CYS A 164 2.64 18.86 10.28
N ALA A 165 3.41 18.22 9.39
CA ALA A 165 4.54 17.39 9.78
C ALA A 165 5.87 18.16 9.84
N TYR A 166 6.05 19.15 8.97
CA TYR A 166 7.32 19.88 8.83
C TYR A 166 7.21 21.38 9.14
N GLY A 167 6.00 21.92 9.31
CA GLY A 167 5.81 23.37 9.51
C GLY A 167 6.13 24.20 8.27
N ILE A 168 6.11 23.59 7.07
CA ILE A 168 6.50 24.24 5.82
C ILE A 168 5.25 24.46 4.97
N ASN A 169 5.03 25.70 4.53
CA ASN A 169 4.07 25.99 3.48
C ASN A 169 4.75 25.85 2.11
N VAL A 170 4.29 24.89 1.30
CA VAL A 170 4.92 24.56 0.01
C VAL A 170 4.18 25.21 -1.17
N GLU A 171 2.86 25.35 -1.06
CA GLU A 171 1.96 25.71 -2.17
C GLU A 171 2.19 24.81 -3.39
N SER A 172 1.99 23.51 -3.20
CA SER A 172 2.38 22.43 -4.13
C SER A 172 1.75 22.56 -5.52
N ILE A 173 0.62 23.27 -5.66
CA ILE A 173 0.00 23.59 -6.95
C ILE A 173 0.86 24.58 -7.73
N SER A 174 1.25 25.68 -7.08
CA SER A 174 2.06 26.76 -7.66
C SER A 174 3.52 26.35 -7.82
N ASN A 175 4.02 25.50 -6.92
CA ASN A 175 5.42 25.07 -6.86
C ASN A 175 5.58 23.55 -7.08
N PRO A 176 5.21 23.01 -8.25
CA PRO A 176 5.24 21.56 -8.50
C PRO A 176 6.64 20.95 -8.47
N ASN A 177 7.69 21.78 -8.58
CA ASN A 177 9.10 21.40 -8.54
C ASN A 177 9.73 21.52 -7.15
N HIS A 178 8.95 21.86 -6.12
CA HIS A 178 9.46 21.91 -4.75
C HIS A 178 10.07 20.54 -4.37
N PRO A 179 11.24 20.48 -3.70
CA PRO A 179 11.92 19.21 -3.44
C PRO A 179 11.07 18.17 -2.71
N ILE A 180 10.19 18.58 -1.79
CA ILE A 180 9.26 17.68 -1.11
C ILE A 180 8.28 17.03 -2.11
N VAL A 181 7.69 17.83 -3.00
CA VAL A 181 6.72 17.37 -4.01
C VAL A 181 7.38 16.37 -4.96
N VAL A 182 8.57 16.71 -5.46
CA VAL A 182 9.33 15.87 -6.40
C VAL A 182 9.71 14.55 -5.76
N ASN A 183 10.28 14.58 -4.55
CA ASN A 183 10.72 13.36 -3.86
C ASN A 183 9.53 12.50 -3.39
N ALA A 184 8.44 13.11 -2.93
CA ALA A 184 7.23 12.36 -2.58
C ALA A 184 6.61 11.68 -3.80
N LYS A 185 6.54 12.36 -4.96
CA LYS A 185 6.10 11.76 -6.22
C LYS A 185 6.96 10.57 -6.61
N LYS A 186 8.29 10.66 -6.46
CA LYS A 186 9.18 9.52 -6.67
C LYS A 186 8.80 8.38 -5.73
N ILE A 187 8.67 8.60 -4.42
CA ILE A 187 8.34 7.54 -3.44
C ILE A 187 7.00 6.86 -3.77
N LEU A 188 5.98 7.63 -4.14
CA LEU A 188 4.63 7.14 -4.37
C LEU A 188 4.39 6.60 -5.79
N SER A 189 5.26 6.89 -6.75
CA SER A 189 5.15 6.34 -8.10
C SER A 189 5.41 4.83 -8.09
N VAL A 190 4.59 4.08 -8.81
CA VAL A 190 4.77 2.63 -9.01
C VAL A 190 6.12 2.40 -9.67
N ASP A 191 6.96 1.61 -9.00
CA ASP A 191 8.21 1.16 -9.56
C ASP A 191 7.92 0.02 -10.54
N SER A 192 8.16 0.26 -11.82
CA SER A 192 8.00 -0.75 -12.88
C SER A 192 9.32 -1.45 -13.21
N SER A 193 10.36 -1.29 -12.38
CA SER A 193 11.64 -1.95 -12.60
C SER A 193 11.48 -3.47 -12.54
N VAL A 194 12.34 -4.15 -13.31
CA VAL A 194 12.41 -5.62 -13.29
C VAL A 194 12.71 -6.12 -11.87
N SER A 195 13.52 -5.39 -11.10
CA SER A 195 13.83 -5.71 -9.70
C SER A 195 12.58 -5.72 -8.82
N TYR A 196 11.73 -4.70 -8.93
CA TYR A 196 10.45 -4.62 -8.21
C TYR A 196 9.52 -5.77 -8.60
N ILE A 197 9.33 -6.00 -9.90
CA ILE A 197 8.44 -7.06 -10.42
C ILE A 197 8.89 -8.44 -9.94
N VAL A 198 10.18 -8.76 -10.03
CA VAL A 198 10.72 -10.06 -9.59
C VAL A 198 10.59 -10.22 -8.07
N SER A 199 10.80 -9.16 -7.30
CA SER A 199 10.63 -9.17 -5.84
C SER A 199 9.20 -9.45 -5.40
N VAL A 200 8.21 -8.88 -6.09
CA VAL A 200 6.79 -9.05 -5.76
C VAL A 200 6.26 -10.41 -6.23
N LEU A 201 6.58 -10.82 -7.46
CA LEU A 201 6.00 -12.03 -8.09
C LEU A 201 6.75 -13.32 -7.75
N PHE A 202 8.09 -13.22 -7.58
CA PHE A 202 8.97 -14.36 -7.32
C PHE A 202 9.92 -14.10 -6.14
N PRO A 203 9.41 -13.89 -4.90
CA PRO A 203 10.25 -13.58 -3.73
C PRO A 203 11.42 -14.55 -3.48
N PRO A 204 11.31 -15.87 -3.71
CA PRO A 204 12.45 -16.78 -3.55
C PRO A 204 13.60 -16.49 -4.55
N ILE A 205 13.27 -16.10 -5.78
CA ILE A 205 14.25 -15.76 -6.81
C ILE A 205 14.88 -14.40 -6.48
N ALA A 206 14.09 -13.42 -6.08
CA ALA A 206 14.59 -12.11 -5.67
C ALA A 206 15.57 -12.21 -4.49
N ARG A 207 15.26 -13.04 -3.47
CA ARG A 207 16.17 -13.31 -2.35
C ARG A 207 17.45 -14.02 -2.78
N PHE A 208 17.37 -14.95 -3.72
CA PHE A 208 18.54 -15.63 -4.27
C PHE A 208 19.46 -14.66 -5.03
N LEU A 209 18.87 -13.75 -5.82
CA LEU A 209 19.59 -12.76 -6.62
C LEU A 209 19.95 -11.47 -5.85
N ARG A 210 19.54 -11.35 -4.57
CA ARG A 210 19.69 -10.14 -3.74
C ARG A 210 19.17 -8.87 -4.44
N LEU A 211 18.04 -8.99 -5.14
CA LEU A 211 17.39 -7.86 -5.79
C LEU A 211 16.75 -6.94 -4.76
N GLU A 212 17.00 -5.63 -4.87
CA GLU A 212 16.33 -4.62 -4.08
C GLU A 212 15.18 -4.00 -4.89
N PRO A 213 13.92 -4.10 -4.42
CA PRO A 213 12.76 -3.61 -5.18
C PRO A 213 12.68 -2.08 -5.27
N PHE A 214 13.49 -1.37 -4.49
CA PHE A 214 13.60 0.09 -4.51
C PHE A 214 15.06 0.48 -4.77
N ASP A 215 15.57 0.08 -5.93
CA ASP A 215 16.89 0.50 -6.40
C ASP A 215 16.77 1.94 -6.91
N ARG A 216 17.04 2.91 -6.02
CA ARG A 216 16.97 4.33 -6.34
C ARG A 216 18.27 5.00 -5.91
N ASN A 217 19.30 4.78 -6.73
CA ASN A 217 20.33 5.79 -6.93
C ASN A 217 19.69 7.12 -7.37
#